data_AF-A0A4Q5QD61-F1
#
_entry.id   AF-A0A4Q5QD61-F1
#
_cell.length_a   1.000
_cell.length_b   1.000
_cell.length_c   1.000
_cell.angle_alpha   90.00
_cell.angle_beta   90.00
_cell.angle_gamma   90.00
#
_symmetry.space_group_name_H-M   'P 1'
#
loop_
_entity.id
_entity.type
_entity.pdbx_description
1 polymer ?
#
loop_
_entity_poly.entity_id
_entity_poly.type
_entity_poly.pdbx_seq_one_letter_code
_entity_poly.pdbx_strand_id
1 'polypeptide(L)'
;VMFASHFWPHWGTAKIADYLSAHRDAYKYLHDQSVRMMNSGLNGTELAERLTLPPALASRWFNRGYYGTLNHDAKAVYQRYMGWYDGNPANLNPLPPEEAASRYVAAMGGGASTMEKGRVAMAAGDYRWASELLSRLVFAEPDNRAARLALADSLEQQGYEAESSMWRNAFLSGAKELRDGGPRQAGFDSIGSTIPNLPLTSILDLLAVRLVPDRALSAPMRFDLALDDGREAERVEIRNGVLIHTPINPSERGPSETLALTRAQFVAVVTGKPVPTALPANAAKTLGRLMGLIEIPYTGFGLVTPKP
;
A
#
# COMPACT_ATOMS: atom_id res chain seq x y z
N VAL A 1 10.41 -7.85 35.30
CA VAL A 1 10.08 -6.65 34.51
C VAL A 1 9.83 -7.10 33.08
N MET A 2 8.92 -6.44 32.35
CA MET A 2 8.67 -6.66 30.93
C MET A 2 8.82 -5.33 30.19
N PHE A 3 9.47 -5.33 29.03
CA PHE A 3 9.59 -4.18 28.13
C PHE A 3 9.46 -4.67 26.68
N ALA A 4 9.16 -3.76 25.76
CA ALA A 4 9.01 -4.02 24.34
C ALA A 4 9.80 -2.99 23.52
N SER A 5 9.91 -3.20 22.21
CA SER A 5 10.59 -2.26 21.30
C SER A 5 9.90 -0.89 21.21
N HIS A 6 8.65 -0.79 21.67
CA HIS A 6 7.87 0.45 21.74
C HIS A 6 7.20 0.59 23.12
N PHE A 7 6.92 1.83 23.50
CA PHE A 7 6.28 2.24 24.77
C PHE A 7 7.13 1.95 26.02
N TRP A 8 6.51 2.08 27.20
CA TRP A 8 7.17 2.01 28.49
C TRP A 8 7.05 0.60 29.14
N PRO A 9 7.94 0.24 30.09
CA PRO A 9 7.95 -1.08 30.70
C PRO A 9 6.78 -1.31 31.69
N HIS A 10 6.57 -2.58 32.05
CA HIS A 10 5.69 -3.03 33.13
C HIS A 10 6.49 -3.74 34.23
N TRP A 11 6.21 -3.42 35.49
CA TRP A 11 6.90 -3.99 36.67
C TRP A 11 5.95 -4.76 37.58
N GLY A 12 6.46 -5.86 38.15
CA GLY A 12 5.71 -6.76 39.04
C GLY A 12 4.95 -7.85 38.29
N THR A 13 5.06 -9.09 38.76
CA THR A 13 4.50 -10.28 38.09
C THR A 13 3.00 -10.17 37.87
N ALA A 14 2.23 -9.69 38.85
CA ALA A 14 0.78 -9.55 38.73
C ALA A 14 0.36 -8.56 37.63
N LYS A 15 1.01 -7.39 37.53
CA LYS A 15 0.72 -6.40 36.49
C LYS A 15 1.10 -6.89 35.09
N ILE A 16 2.21 -7.62 34.99
CA ILE A 16 2.66 -8.22 33.72
C ILE A 16 1.68 -9.32 33.28
N ALA A 17 1.26 -10.20 34.19
CA ALA A 17 0.31 -11.25 33.89
C ALA A 17 -1.06 -10.68 33.47
N ASP A 18 -1.55 -9.64 34.16
CA ASP A 18 -2.77 -8.95 33.77
C ASP A 18 -2.63 -8.32 32.38
N TYR A 19 -1.57 -7.54 32.11
CA TYR A 19 -1.30 -6.94 30.80
C TYR A 19 -1.31 -7.99 29.66
N LEU A 20 -0.52 -9.06 29.81
CA LEU A 20 -0.39 -10.09 28.78
C LEU A 20 -1.73 -10.80 28.53
N SER A 21 -2.46 -11.13 29.59
CA SER A 21 -3.76 -11.81 29.48
C SER A 21 -4.80 -10.90 28.82
N ALA A 22 -4.86 -9.63 29.24
CA ALA A 22 -5.74 -8.62 28.65
C ALA A 22 -5.55 -8.44 27.15
N HIS A 23 -4.27 -8.36 26.76
CA HIS A 23 -3.89 -8.05 25.41
C HIS A 23 -4.14 -9.26 24.51
N ARG A 24 -3.78 -10.46 24.98
CA ARG A 24 -4.18 -11.74 24.36
C ARG A 24 -5.69 -11.80 24.12
N ASP A 25 -6.48 -11.48 25.15
CA ASP A 25 -7.94 -11.58 25.09
C ASP A 25 -8.54 -10.54 24.13
N ALA A 26 -7.96 -9.34 24.04
CA ALA A 26 -8.39 -8.33 23.06
C ALA A 26 -8.19 -8.79 21.62
N TYR A 27 -7.04 -9.36 21.25
CA TYR A 27 -6.83 -9.91 19.90
C TYR A 27 -7.68 -11.14 19.63
N LYS A 28 -7.85 -12.04 20.61
CA LYS A 28 -8.72 -13.21 20.46
C LYS A 28 -10.17 -12.78 20.26
N TYR A 29 -10.63 -11.77 21.00
CA TYR A 29 -11.98 -11.22 20.86
C TYR A 29 -12.18 -10.56 19.49
N LEU A 30 -11.25 -9.69 19.07
CA LEU A 30 -11.24 -9.06 17.75
C LEU A 30 -11.38 -10.11 16.64
N HIS A 31 -10.55 -11.15 16.68
CA HIS A 31 -10.59 -12.24 15.71
C HIS A 31 -11.91 -13.02 15.76
N ASP A 32 -12.23 -13.62 16.90
CA ASP A 32 -13.35 -14.56 17.00
C ASP A 32 -14.69 -13.90 16.78
N GLN A 33 -14.88 -12.69 17.29
CA GLN A 33 -16.15 -11.99 17.11
C GLN A 33 -16.30 -11.46 15.68
N SER A 34 -15.20 -11.09 15.01
CA SER A 34 -15.25 -10.81 13.57
C SER A 34 -15.69 -12.07 12.81
N VAL A 35 -15.09 -13.23 13.07
CA VAL A 35 -15.48 -14.51 12.43
C VAL A 35 -16.92 -14.92 12.77
N ARG A 36 -17.35 -14.74 14.01
CA ARG A 36 -18.73 -15.02 14.42
C ARG A 36 -19.73 -14.12 13.68
N MET A 37 -19.41 -12.84 13.52
CA MET A 37 -20.23 -11.87 12.79
C MET A 37 -20.28 -12.19 11.29
N MET A 38 -19.15 -12.60 10.69
CA MET A 38 -19.11 -13.10 9.31
C MET A 38 -20.03 -14.31 9.12
N ASN A 39 -19.96 -15.29 10.04
CA ASN A 39 -20.82 -16.48 9.99
C ASN A 39 -22.31 -16.14 10.18
N SER A 40 -22.65 -14.97 10.73
CA SER A 40 -24.02 -14.46 10.78
C SER A 40 -24.41 -13.61 9.55
N GLY A 41 -23.56 -13.56 8.53
CA GLY A 41 -23.85 -12.92 7.24
C GLY A 41 -23.41 -11.47 7.12
N LEU A 42 -22.66 -10.92 8.08
CA LEU A 42 -22.19 -9.54 8.00
C LEU A 42 -20.96 -9.44 7.08
N ASN A 43 -20.94 -8.41 6.23
CA ASN A 43 -19.75 -8.07 5.47
C ASN A 43 -18.72 -7.30 6.33
N GLY A 44 -17.54 -7.06 5.76
CA GLY A 44 -16.42 -6.42 6.47
C GLY A 44 -16.74 -5.02 7.03
N THR A 45 -17.53 -4.22 6.33
CA THR A 45 -17.93 -2.88 6.80
C THR A 45 -18.96 -2.99 7.92
N GLU A 46 -19.98 -3.83 7.75
CA GLU A 46 -21.05 -4.00 8.73
C GLU A 46 -20.54 -4.52 10.07
N LEU A 47 -19.66 -5.53 10.06
CA LEU A 47 -19.10 -6.07 11.31
C LEU A 47 -18.17 -5.07 11.99
N ALA A 48 -17.45 -4.24 11.23
CA ALA A 48 -16.54 -3.24 11.79
C ALA A 48 -17.26 -2.07 12.47
N GLU A 49 -18.49 -1.77 12.06
CA GLU A 49 -19.36 -0.81 12.76
C GLU A 49 -20.01 -1.41 14.02
N ARG A 50 -20.13 -2.74 14.11
CA ARG A 50 -20.77 -3.42 15.26
C ARG A 50 -19.80 -3.94 16.30
N LEU A 51 -18.55 -4.22 15.92
CA LEU A 51 -17.58 -4.83 16.81
C LEU A 51 -17.08 -3.82 17.85
N THR A 52 -17.36 -4.10 19.12
CA THR A 52 -16.86 -3.32 20.26
C THR A 52 -16.22 -4.25 21.28
N LEU A 53 -15.07 -3.85 21.85
CA LEU A 53 -14.48 -4.59 22.96
C LEU A 53 -15.41 -4.56 24.19
N PRO A 54 -15.48 -5.65 24.97
CA PRO A 54 -16.21 -5.64 26.23
C PRO A 54 -15.54 -4.66 27.23
N PRO A 55 -16.29 -4.08 28.20
CA PRO A 55 -15.76 -3.07 29.12
C PRO A 55 -14.49 -3.47 29.88
N ALA A 56 -14.36 -4.76 30.20
CA ALA A 56 -13.18 -5.32 30.87
C ALA A 56 -11.89 -5.16 30.05
N LEU A 57 -11.99 -5.07 28.71
CA LEU A 57 -10.86 -4.89 27.80
C LEU A 57 -10.76 -3.45 27.28
N ALA A 58 -11.90 -2.80 27.00
CA ALA A 58 -11.96 -1.46 26.42
C ALA A 58 -11.47 -0.34 27.35
N SER A 59 -11.54 -0.55 28.67
CA SER A 59 -11.10 0.42 29.69
C SER A 59 -9.59 0.41 29.94
N ARG A 60 -8.84 -0.48 29.29
CA ARG A 60 -7.40 -0.64 29.49
C ARG A 60 -6.64 0.19 28.46
N TRP A 61 -5.80 1.12 28.93
CA TRP A 61 -5.07 2.08 28.07
C TRP A 61 -4.32 1.42 26.91
N PHE A 62 -3.67 0.28 27.13
CA PHE A 62 -2.89 -0.44 26.12
C PHE A 62 -3.73 -1.24 25.10
N ASN A 63 -5.06 -1.29 25.28
CA ASN A 63 -6.00 -1.88 24.32
C ASN A 63 -6.77 -0.81 23.53
N ARG A 64 -6.48 0.47 23.72
CA ARG A 64 -7.07 1.58 22.96
C ARG A 64 -6.48 1.65 21.56
N GLY A 65 -7.25 2.17 20.61
CA GLY A 65 -6.92 2.17 19.19
C GLY A 65 -5.96 3.27 18.76
N TYR A 66 -4.81 3.45 19.43
CA TYR A 66 -3.87 4.55 19.11
C TYR A 66 -3.09 4.35 17.82
N TYR A 67 -2.91 3.10 17.40
CA TYR A 67 -2.18 2.74 16.18
C TYR A 67 -3.12 1.94 15.26
N GLY A 68 -3.31 0.65 15.57
CA GLY A 68 -4.41 -0.14 15.03
C GLY A 68 -5.77 0.32 15.59
N THR A 69 -6.85 -0.01 14.90
CA THR A 69 -8.22 0.23 15.40
C THR A 69 -9.05 -1.02 15.24
N LEU A 70 -9.99 -1.25 16.15
CA LEU A 70 -10.97 -2.34 16.00
C LEU A 70 -11.66 -2.31 14.62
N ASN A 71 -11.99 -1.12 14.11
CA ASN A 71 -12.74 -0.99 12.86
C ASN A 71 -11.93 -1.51 11.65
N HIS A 72 -10.72 -0.99 11.42
CA HIS A 72 -9.92 -1.46 10.27
C HIS A 72 -9.32 -2.86 10.50
N ASP A 73 -9.02 -3.25 11.75
CA ASP A 73 -8.52 -4.59 12.03
C ASP A 73 -9.60 -5.65 11.82
N ALA A 74 -10.87 -5.36 12.15
CA ALA A 74 -11.97 -6.27 11.88
C ALA A 74 -12.23 -6.44 10.37
N LYS A 75 -12.12 -5.35 9.59
CA LYS A 75 -12.12 -5.40 8.12
C LYS A 75 -10.96 -6.25 7.60
N ALA A 76 -9.77 -6.17 8.21
CA ALA A 76 -8.63 -7.00 7.83
C ALA A 76 -8.84 -8.49 8.17
N VAL A 77 -9.48 -8.81 9.30
CA VAL A 77 -9.90 -10.19 9.59
C VAL A 77 -10.89 -10.68 8.54
N TYR A 78 -11.87 -9.86 8.14
CA TYR A 78 -12.77 -10.20 7.04
C TYR A 78 -12.01 -10.50 5.76
N GLN A 79 -11.12 -9.58 5.34
CA GLN A 79 -10.36 -9.71 4.11
C GLN A 79 -9.45 -10.95 4.10
N ARG A 80 -8.91 -11.34 5.27
CA ARG A 80 -8.12 -12.57 5.42
C ARG A 80 -8.92 -13.84 5.10
N TYR A 81 -10.20 -13.89 5.45
CA TYR A 81 -11.04 -15.08 5.30
C TYR A 81 -11.88 -15.08 4.02
N MET A 82 -12.44 -13.93 3.65
CA MET A 82 -13.39 -13.79 2.54
C MET A 82 -12.80 -13.13 1.30
N GLY A 83 -11.61 -12.51 1.40
CA GLY A 83 -11.03 -11.69 0.34
C GLY A 83 -11.69 -10.31 0.23
N TRP A 84 -11.62 -9.72 -0.97
CA TRP A 84 -12.07 -8.34 -1.22
C TRP A 84 -13.59 -8.22 -1.47
N TYR A 85 -14.23 -9.29 -1.96
CA TYR A 85 -15.62 -9.27 -2.41
C TYR A 85 -16.56 -9.45 -1.22
N ASP A 86 -17.59 -8.60 -1.12
CA ASP A 86 -18.51 -8.56 0.01
C ASP A 86 -19.72 -9.51 -0.13
N GLY A 87 -19.81 -10.23 -1.24
CA GLY A 87 -20.90 -11.16 -1.54
C GLY A 87 -22.06 -10.55 -2.33
N ASN A 88 -22.13 -9.23 -2.49
CA ASN A 88 -23.18 -8.56 -3.26
C ASN A 88 -22.77 -8.38 -4.74
N PRO A 89 -23.46 -9.01 -5.71
CA PRO A 89 -23.08 -8.94 -7.12
C PRO A 89 -23.05 -7.52 -7.70
N ALA A 90 -23.78 -6.56 -7.11
CA ALA A 90 -23.72 -5.15 -7.51
C ALA A 90 -22.32 -4.54 -7.33
N ASN A 91 -21.51 -5.11 -6.44
CA ASN A 91 -20.15 -4.67 -6.11
C ASN A 91 -19.06 -5.54 -6.79
N LEU A 92 -19.43 -6.52 -7.62
CA LEU A 92 -18.49 -7.47 -8.22
C LEU A 92 -17.67 -6.84 -9.36
N ASN A 93 -18.29 -5.98 -10.16
CA ASN A 93 -17.66 -5.30 -11.29
C ASN A 93 -17.97 -3.79 -11.26
N PRO A 94 -17.49 -3.06 -10.23
CA PRO A 94 -17.79 -1.66 -10.08
C PRO A 94 -17.07 -0.83 -11.14
N LEU A 95 -17.68 0.29 -11.54
CA LEU A 95 -17.01 1.28 -12.39
C LEU A 95 -15.78 1.85 -11.66
N PRO A 96 -14.73 2.25 -12.41
CA PRO A 96 -13.64 3.04 -11.83
C PRO A 96 -14.17 4.30 -11.11
N PRO A 97 -13.51 4.75 -10.02
CA PRO A 97 -14.02 5.84 -9.18
C PRO A 97 -14.35 7.13 -9.94
N GLU A 98 -13.51 7.52 -10.91
CA GLU A 98 -13.67 8.73 -11.72
C GLU A 98 -14.93 8.68 -12.60
N GLU A 99 -15.17 7.52 -13.24
CA GLU A 99 -16.35 7.30 -14.07
C GLU A 99 -17.62 7.23 -13.21
N ALA A 100 -17.56 6.50 -12.09
CA ALA A 100 -18.68 6.38 -11.16
C ALA A 100 -19.07 7.74 -10.57
N ALA A 101 -18.08 8.55 -10.18
CA ALA A 101 -18.27 9.86 -9.58
C ALA A 101 -19.13 10.79 -10.44
N SER A 102 -18.83 10.88 -11.74
CA SER A 102 -19.60 11.69 -12.69
C SER A 102 -21.08 11.27 -12.75
N ARG A 103 -21.36 9.97 -12.73
CA ARG A 103 -22.74 9.44 -12.73
C ARG A 103 -23.45 9.69 -11.41
N TYR A 104 -22.77 9.56 -10.27
CA TYR A 104 -23.32 9.89 -8.96
C TYR A 104 -23.68 11.37 -8.85
N VAL A 105 -22.80 12.27 -9.29
CA VAL A 105 -23.06 13.72 -9.29
C VAL A 105 -24.27 14.06 -10.17
N ALA A 106 -24.37 13.50 -11.37
CA ALA A 106 -25.54 13.66 -12.23
C ALA A 106 -26.83 13.17 -11.54
N ALA A 107 -26.80 11.98 -10.94
CA ALA A 107 -27.95 11.41 -10.23
C ALA A 107 -28.36 12.22 -8.99
N MET A 108 -27.42 12.94 -8.37
CA MET A 108 -27.68 13.84 -7.24
C MET A 108 -28.19 15.23 -7.64
N GLY A 109 -28.34 15.52 -8.93
CA GLY A 109 -28.80 16.82 -9.43
C GLY A 109 -27.68 17.78 -9.83
N GLY A 110 -26.48 17.28 -10.15
CA GLY A 110 -25.33 18.05 -10.60
C GLY A 110 -24.47 18.61 -9.46
N GLY A 111 -23.31 19.16 -9.82
CA GLY A 111 -22.27 19.54 -8.86
C GLY A 111 -22.72 20.54 -7.79
N ALA A 112 -23.56 21.52 -8.16
CA ALA A 112 -24.12 22.47 -7.20
C ALA A 112 -25.02 21.80 -6.15
N SER A 113 -25.86 20.84 -6.57
CA SER A 113 -26.72 20.10 -5.64
C SER A 113 -25.91 19.17 -4.74
N THR A 114 -24.90 18.48 -5.29
CA THR A 114 -24.00 17.65 -4.51
C THR A 114 -23.23 18.47 -3.47
N MET A 115 -22.73 19.65 -3.85
CA MET A 115 -22.04 20.56 -2.93
C MET A 115 -22.94 20.99 -1.77
N GLU A 116 -24.19 21.36 -2.07
CA GLU A 116 -25.15 21.77 -1.04
C GLU A 116 -25.46 20.62 -0.08
N LYS A 117 -25.71 19.42 -0.60
CA LYS A 117 -25.93 18.22 0.24
C LYS A 117 -24.72 17.92 1.14
N GLY A 118 -23.51 18.05 0.60
CA GLY A 118 -22.27 17.88 1.37
C GLY A 118 -22.13 18.92 2.50
N ARG A 119 -22.48 20.19 2.24
CA ARG A 119 -22.49 21.24 3.27
C ARG A 119 -23.56 21.03 4.33
N VAL A 120 -24.74 20.56 3.95
CA VAL A 120 -25.81 20.20 4.91
C VAL A 120 -25.34 19.07 5.84
N ALA A 121 -24.73 18.02 5.29
CA ALA A 121 -24.16 16.93 6.08
C ALA A 121 -23.05 17.44 7.03
N MET A 122 -22.16 18.32 6.54
CA MET A 122 -21.14 18.96 7.35
C MET A 122 -21.72 19.76 8.52
N ALA A 123 -22.74 20.60 8.25
CA ALA A 123 -23.38 21.43 9.26
C ALA A 123 -24.11 20.60 10.33
N ALA A 124 -24.52 19.37 9.99
CA ALA A 124 -25.10 18.41 10.92
C ALA A 124 -24.07 17.61 11.73
N GLY A 125 -22.76 17.79 11.47
CA GLY A 125 -21.69 17.00 12.08
C GLY A 125 -21.53 15.60 11.50
N ASP A 126 -22.18 15.30 10.35
CA ASP A 126 -22.09 13.99 9.68
C ASP A 126 -20.91 13.99 8.69
N TYR A 127 -19.69 14.07 9.23
CA TYR A 127 -18.48 14.25 8.45
C TYR A 127 -18.14 13.05 7.56
N ARG A 128 -18.50 11.83 7.99
CA ARG A 128 -18.30 10.60 7.20
C ARG A 128 -19.14 10.67 5.92
N TRP A 129 -20.42 11.03 6.04
CA TRP A 129 -21.32 11.18 4.90
C TRP A 129 -20.97 12.39 4.04
N ALA A 130 -20.64 13.53 4.64
CA ALA A 130 -20.17 14.71 3.92
C ALA A 130 -18.95 14.38 3.05
N SER A 131 -17.98 13.64 3.60
CA SER A 131 -16.81 13.18 2.85
C SER A 131 -17.16 12.26 1.69
N GLU A 132 -18.13 11.35 1.86
CA GLU A 132 -18.58 10.48 0.77
C GLU A 132 -19.13 11.29 -0.41
N LEU A 133 -20.05 12.23 -0.12
CA LEU A 133 -20.66 13.10 -1.13
C LEU A 133 -19.63 14.00 -1.83
N LEU A 134 -18.82 14.70 -1.04
CA LEU A 134 -17.85 15.67 -1.54
C LEU A 134 -16.70 14.98 -2.30
N SER A 135 -16.34 13.75 -1.92
CA SER A 135 -15.39 12.93 -2.68
C SER A 135 -15.91 12.60 -4.07
N ARG A 136 -17.20 12.23 -4.22
CA ARG A 136 -17.79 12.06 -5.56
C ARG A 136 -17.72 13.35 -6.38
N LEU A 137 -17.95 14.50 -5.76
CA LEU A 137 -17.83 15.78 -6.46
C LEU A 137 -16.39 16.08 -6.89
N VAL A 138 -15.41 15.88 -6.02
CA VAL A 138 -13.99 16.09 -6.35
C VAL A 138 -13.50 15.15 -7.45
N PHE A 139 -13.95 13.90 -7.48
CA PHE A 139 -13.57 12.96 -8.54
C PHE A 139 -14.27 13.24 -9.88
N ALA A 140 -15.47 13.85 -9.87
CA ALA A 140 -16.16 14.27 -11.09
C ALA A 140 -15.64 15.61 -11.63
N GLU A 141 -15.26 16.52 -10.72
CA GLU A 141 -14.83 17.88 -11.02
C GLU A 141 -13.50 18.19 -10.29
N PRO A 142 -12.36 17.62 -10.73
CA PRO A 142 -11.08 17.72 -10.01
C PRO A 142 -10.53 19.15 -9.88
N ASP A 143 -10.92 20.05 -10.77
CA ASP A 143 -10.55 21.47 -10.74
C ASP A 143 -11.50 22.32 -9.88
N ASN A 144 -12.57 21.74 -9.34
CA ASN A 144 -13.51 22.44 -8.45
C ASN A 144 -12.88 22.67 -7.07
N ARG A 145 -12.19 23.81 -6.95
CA ARG A 145 -11.53 24.24 -5.72
C ARG A 145 -12.48 24.29 -4.52
N ALA A 146 -13.73 24.71 -4.71
CA ALA A 146 -14.69 24.79 -3.61
C ALA A 146 -15.03 23.40 -3.06
N ALA A 147 -15.26 22.42 -3.93
CA ALA A 147 -15.50 21.03 -3.54
C ALA A 147 -14.30 20.43 -2.80
N ARG A 148 -13.08 20.68 -3.30
CA ARG A 148 -11.83 20.23 -2.65
C ARG A 148 -11.68 20.79 -1.25
N LEU A 149 -11.91 22.09 -1.08
CA LEU A 149 -11.83 22.73 0.24
C LEU A 149 -12.89 22.18 1.20
N ALA A 150 -14.13 22.01 0.76
CA ALA A 150 -15.17 21.42 1.60
C ALA A 150 -14.86 19.97 1.99
N LEU A 151 -14.33 19.15 1.08
CA LEU A 151 -13.88 17.80 1.42
C LEU A 151 -12.72 17.85 2.42
N ALA A 152 -11.78 18.77 2.24
CA ALA A 152 -10.65 18.94 3.14
C ALA A 152 -11.11 19.25 4.57
N ASP A 153 -12.08 20.16 4.72
CA ASP A 153 -12.64 20.50 6.03
C ASP A 153 -13.34 19.29 6.68
N SER A 154 -14.03 18.46 5.88
CA SER A 154 -14.67 17.22 6.36
C SER A 154 -13.67 16.20 6.89
N LEU A 155 -12.57 16.02 6.15
CA LEU A 155 -11.49 15.12 6.56
C LEU A 155 -10.78 15.68 7.79
N GLU A 156 -10.59 17.01 7.88
CA GLU A 156 -9.95 17.65 9.03
C GLU A 156 -10.74 17.41 10.33
N GLN A 157 -12.08 17.54 10.30
CA GLN A 157 -12.92 17.22 11.46
C GLN A 157 -12.79 15.75 11.87
N GLN A 158 -12.83 14.80 10.92
CA GLN A 158 -12.60 13.39 11.21
C GLN A 158 -11.20 13.13 11.78
N GLY A 159 -10.19 13.87 11.32
CA GLY A 159 -8.84 13.81 11.88
C GLY A 159 -8.74 14.34 13.32
N TYR A 160 -9.61 15.27 13.70
CA TYR A 160 -9.72 15.77 15.09
C TYR A 160 -10.46 14.79 15.99
N GLU A 161 -11.45 14.05 15.47
CA GLU A 161 -12.18 13.01 16.21
C GLU A 161 -11.42 11.69 16.34
N ALA A 162 -10.43 11.45 15.49
CA ALA A 162 -9.67 10.20 15.46
C ALA A 162 -8.78 10.02 16.70
N GLU A 163 -9.04 8.96 17.48
CA GLU A 163 -8.13 8.48 18.53
C GLU A 163 -6.85 7.85 17.95
N SER A 164 -6.97 7.19 16.79
CA SER A 164 -5.83 6.58 16.10
C SER A 164 -4.95 7.65 15.45
N SER A 165 -3.67 7.61 15.78
CA SER A 165 -2.63 8.40 15.12
C SER A 165 -2.57 8.14 13.62
N MET A 166 -2.78 6.89 13.19
CA MET A 166 -2.76 6.52 11.77
C MET A 166 -3.95 7.11 11.02
N TRP A 167 -5.16 7.05 11.59
CA TRP A 167 -6.34 7.67 10.99
C TRP A 167 -6.24 9.19 10.97
N ARG A 168 -5.85 9.81 12.09
CA ARG A 168 -5.60 11.25 12.17
C ARG A 168 -4.65 11.70 11.06
N ASN A 169 -3.52 11.03 10.92
CA ASN A 169 -2.52 11.40 9.92
C ASN A 169 -3.05 11.23 8.50
N ALA A 170 -3.78 10.15 8.21
CA ALA A 170 -4.37 9.92 6.88
C ALA A 170 -5.38 11.02 6.51
N PHE A 171 -6.31 11.33 7.42
CA PHE A 171 -7.30 12.38 7.22
C PHE A 171 -6.67 13.75 7.02
N LEU A 172 -5.72 14.15 7.88
CA LEU A 172 -5.07 15.46 7.80
C LEU A 172 -4.14 15.58 6.58
N SER A 173 -3.51 14.49 6.16
CA SER A 173 -2.71 14.48 4.92
C SER A 173 -3.60 14.63 3.70
N GLY A 174 -4.73 13.92 3.64
CA GLY A 174 -5.72 14.08 2.58
C GLY A 174 -6.28 15.51 2.51
N ALA A 175 -6.62 16.11 3.66
CA ALA A 175 -7.04 17.50 3.74
C ALA A 175 -5.96 18.47 3.21
N LYS A 176 -4.69 18.24 3.58
CA LYS A 176 -3.57 19.01 3.09
C LYS A 176 -3.42 18.91 1.56
N GLU A 177 -3.47 17.71 1.00
CA GLU A 177 -3.36 17.50 -0.45
C GLU A 177 -4.51 18.17 -1.22
N LEU A 178 -5.74 18.15 -0.67
CA LEU A 178 -6.87 18.84 -1.28
C LEU A 178 -6.69 20.36 -1.33
N ARG A 179 -6.10 20.95 -0.28
CA ARG A 179 -5.84 22.39 -0.14
C ARG A 179 -4.63 22.87 -0.95
N ASP A 180 -3.54 22.11 -0.92
CA ASP A 180 -2.23 22.55 -1.42
C ASP A 180 -1.79 21.84 -2.72
N GLY A 181 -2.42 20.71 -3.06
CA GLY A 181 -1.96 19.79 -4.10
C GLY A 181 -1.18 18.59 -3.55
N GLY A 182 -1.09 17.53 -4.35
CA GLY A 182 -0.37 16.30 -3.98
C GLY A 182 1.13 16.52 -3.76
N PRO A 183 1.82 15.61 -3.05
CA PRO A 183 3.25 15.71 -2.84
C PRO A 183 3.98 15.72 -4.18
N ARG A 184 5.00 16.58 -4.31
CA ARG A 184 5.84 16.62 -5.51
C ARG A 184 6.50 15.25 -5.69
N GLN A 185 6.67 14.85 -6.96
CA GLN A 185 7.45 13.67 -7.29
C GLN A 185 8.83 13.77 -6.62
N ALA A 186 9.11 12.83 -5.73
CA ALA A 186 10.38 12.71 -5.04
C ALA A 186 11.07 11.43 -5.51
N GLY A 187 12.40 11.47 -5.57
CA GLY A 187 13.19 10.26 -5.75
C GLY A 187 12.93 9.28 -4.62
N PHE A 188 12.79 8.00 -4.95
CA PHE A 188 12.66 6.94 -3.95
C PHE A 188 14.04 6.69 -3.33
N ASP A 189 14.41 7.43 -2.29
CA ASP A 189 15.77 7.44 -1.74
C ASP A 189 16.12 6.18 -0.90
N SER A 190 15.10 5.40 -0.48
CA SER A 190 15.30 4.14 0.26
C SER A 190 15.95 3.02 -0.58
N ILE A 191 16.09 3.19 -1.89
CA ILE A 191 16.81 2.25 -2.77
C ILE A 191 18.31 2.21 -2.43
N GLY A 192 18.88 3.35 -2.01
CA GLY A 192 20.32 3.51 -1.90
C GLY A 192 20.99 2.67 -0.81
N SER A 193 20.28 2.36 0.26
CA SER A 193 20.78 1.59 1.42
C SER A 193 20.20 0.18 1.53
N THR A 194 19.02 -0.10 0.94
CA THR A 194 18.38 -1.42 1.04
C THR A 194 18.84 -2.38 -0.06
N ILE A 195 18.86 -1.98 -1.33
CA ILE A 195 19.18 -2.88 -2.46
C ILE A 195 20.53 -3.60 -2.31
N PRO A 196 21.62 -2.95 -1.87
CA PRO A 196 22.91 -3.63 -1.71
C PRO A 196 22.86 -4.87 -0.80
N ASN A 197 21.93 -4.88 0.16
CA ASN A 197 21.79 -5.91 1.19
C ASN A 197 20.76 -7.00 0.85
N LEU A 198 20.07 -6.89 -0.29
CA LEU A 198 19.08 -7.89 -0.72
C LEU A 198 19.76 -9.08 -1.41
N PRO A 199 19.28 -10.33 -1.21
CA PRO A 199 19.65 -11.46 -2.05
C PRO A 199 19.40 -11.16 -3.53
N LEU A 200 20.22 -11.72 -4.43
CA LEU A 200 20.08 -11.51 -5.88
C LEU A 200 18.66 -11.80 -6.37
N THR A 201 18.07 -12.91 -5.91
CA THR A 201 16.68 -13.31 -6.18
C THR A 201 15.71 -12.15 -5.92
N SER A 202 15.79 -11.49 -4.76
CA SER A 202 14.90 -10.37 -4.42
C SER A 202 15.17 -9.12 -5.28
N ILE A 203 16.41 -8.88 -5.71
CA ILE A 203 16.69 -7.78 -6.66
C ILE A 203 16.04 -8.09 -8.01
N LEU A 204 16.12 -9.34 -8.48
CA LEU A 204 15.50 -9.75 -9.74
C LEU A 204 13.97 -9.72 -9.66
N ASP A 205 13.36 -10.12 -8.55
CA ASP A 205 11.92 -9.96 -8.29
C ASP A 205 11.50 -8.47 -8.39
N LEU A 206 12.30 -7.56 -7.81
CA LEU A 206 12.06 -6.12 -7.90
C LEU A 206 12.18 -5.58 -9.34
N LEU A 207 13.07 -6.14 -10.15
CA LEU A 207 13.17 -5.79 -11.58
C LEU A 207 11.99 -6.37 -12.36
N ALA A 208 11.54 -7.59 -12.02
CA ALA A 208 10.43 -8.25 -12.70
C ALA A 208 9.12 -7.46 -12.59
N VAL A 209 8.81 -6.93 -11.41
CA VAL A 209 7.58 -6.11 -11.20
C VAL A 209 7.64 -4.73 -11.89
N ARG A 210 8.83 -4.30 -12.32
CA ARG A 210 9.05 -3.02 -13.00
C ARG A 210 9.23 -3.16 -14.52
N LEU A 211 9.15 -4.39 -15.04
CA LEU A 211 9.27 -4.66 -16.46
C LEU A 211 8.08 -4.04 -17.21
N VAL A 212 8.37 -3.32 -18.29
CA VAL A 212 7.35 -2.79 -19.20
C VAL A 212 7.02 -3.87 -20.25
N PRO A 213 5.81 -4.46 -20.24
CA PRO A 213 5.50 -5.61 -21.08
C PRO A 213 5.69 -5.36 -22.58
N ASP A 214 5.24 -4.20 -23.08
CA ASP A 214 5.32 -3.86 -24.51
C ASP A 214 6.77 -3.75 -25.01
N ARG A 215 7.67 -3.20 -24.19
CA ARG A 215 9.11 -3.14 -24.50
C ARG A 215 9.71 -4.54 -24.47
N ALA A 216 9.34 -5.35 -23.49
CA ALA A 216 9.85 -6.69 -23.29
C ALA A 216 9.44 -7.68 -24.40
N LEU A 217 8.22 -7.57 -24.92
CA LEU A 217 7.74 -8.37 -26.06
C LEU A 217 8.61 -8.20 -27.31
N SER A 218 9.14 -6.98 -27.51
CA SER A 218 9.97 -6.62 -28.66
C SER A 218 11.45 -7.03 -28.48
N ALA A 219 11.84 -7.47 -27.28
CA ALA A 219 13.24 -7.69 -26.91
C ALA A 219 13.44 -8.90 -26.00
N PRO A 220 13.05 -10.12 -26.43
CA PRO A 220 13.30 -11.32 -25.64
C PRO A 220 14.79 -11.49 -25.36
N MET A 221 15.12 -12.01 -24.18
CA MET A 221 16.50 -12.24 -23.76
C MET A 221 16.59 -13.42 -22.80
N ARG A 222 17.73 -14.10 -22.84
CA ARG A 222 18.07 -15.15 -21.91
C ARG A 222 19.57 -15.11 -21.63
N PHE A 223 19.95 -15.04 -20.37
CA PHE A 223 21.33 -15.01 -19.93
C PHE A 223 21.46 -15.55 -18.51
N ASP A 224 22.65 -16.01 -18.15
CA ASP A 224 23.00 -16.42 -16.81
C ASP A 224 23.73 -15.25 -16.14
N LEU A 225 23.29 -14.82 -14.97
CA LEU A 225 23.93 -13.78 -14.15
C LEU A 225 24.68 -14.47 -13.01
N ALA A 226 25.98 -14.23 -12.88
CA ALA A 226 26.81 -14.80 -11.82
C ALA A 226 27.55 -13.68 -11.08
N LEU A 227 27.26 -13.52 -9.79
CA LEU A 227 27.86 -12.51 -8.93
C LEU A 227 28.97 -13.09 -8.06
N ASP A 228 30.05 -12.33 -7.89
CA ASP A 228 31.16 -12.59 -6.95
C ASP A 228 31.68 -14.03 -7.08
N ASP A 229 32.16 -14.37 -8.28
CA ASP A 229 32.64 -15.71 -8.66
C ASP A 229 31.56 -16.81 -8.61
N GLY A 230 30.29 -16.43 -8.72
CA GLY A 230 29.16 -17.36 -8.76
C GLY A 230 28.65 -17.79 -7.38
N ARG A 231 28.98 -17.03 -6.31
CA ARG A 231 28.36 -17.21 -4.98
C ARG A 231 26.85 -17.03 -5.04
N GLU A 232 26.39 -16.14 -5.91
CA GLU A 232 24.99 -15.99 -6.28
C GLU A 232 24.90 -16.11 -7.81
N ALA A 233 24.03 -17.00 -8.31
CA ALA A 233 23.84 -17.17 -9.74
C ALA A 233 22.39 -17.46 -10.08
N GLU A 234 21.87 -16.75 -11.08
CA GLU A 234 20.48 -16.83 -11.51
C GLU A 234 20.44 -16.80 -13.04
N ARG A 235 19.63 -17.68 -13.63
CA ARG A 235 19.28 -17.58 -15.05
C ARG A 235 18.12 -16.63 -15.18
N VAL A 236 18.26 -15.61 -16.02
CA VAL A 236 17.20 -14.64 -16.34
C VAL A 236 16.67 -14.94 -17.74
N GLU A 237 15.34 -14.99 -17.87
CA GLU A 237 14.63 -15.13 -19.13
C GLU A 237 13.51 -14.10 -19.22
N ILE A 238 13.52 -13.30 -20.29
CA ILE A 238 12.44 -12.38 -20.64
C ILE A 238 11.76 -12.89 -21.89
N ARG A 239 10.48 -13.20 -21.76
CA ARG A 239 9.59 -13.62 -22.84
C ARG A 239 8.15 -13.30 -22.47
N ASN A 240 7.27 -13.16 -23.45
CA ASN A 240 5.83 -12.94 -23.22
C ASN A 240 5.52 -11.74 -22.29
N GLY A 241 6.37 -10.70 -22.31
CA GLY A 241 6.19 -9.53 -21.45
C GLY A 241 6.47 -9.77 -19.96
N VAL A 242 7.10 -10.89 -19.59
CA VAL A 242 7.47 -11.21 -18.20
C VAL A 242 8.97 -11.48 -18.08
N LEU A 243 9.52 -11.20 -16.89
CA LEU A 243 10.87 -11.60 -16.48
C LEU A 243 10.72 -12.77 -15.50
N ILE A 244 11.34 -13.89 -15.86
CA ILE A 244 11.50 -15.05 -14.99
C ILE A 244 12.96 -15.16 -14.63
N HIS A 245 13.25 -15.47 -13.37
CA HIS A 245 14.57 -15.90 -12.98
C HIS A 245 14.51 -17.17 -12.14
N THR A 246 15.56 -17.97 -12.26
CA THR A 246 15.71 -19.22 -11.50
C THR A 246 17.14 -19.34 -11.00
N PRO A 247 17.35 -19.68 -9.72
CA PRO A 247 18.69 -19.99 -9.22
C PRO A 247 19.33 -21.09 -10.06
N ILE A 248 20.62 -20.96 -10.34
CA ILE A 248 21.38 -21.98 -11.08
C ILE A 248 22.63 -22.38 -10.32
N ASN A 249 22.94 -23.67 -10.32
CA ASN A 249 24.23 -24.16 -9.84
C ASN A 249 25.32 -23.89 -10.91
N PRO A 250 26.60 -23.76 -10.52
CA PRO A 250 27.71 -23.64 -11.47
C PRO A 250 27.75 -24.77 -12.52
N SER A 251 27.32 -25.98 -12.14
CA SER A 251 27.23 -27.16 -13.02
C SER A 251 26.05 -27.13 -14.00
N GLU A 252 25.10 -26.21 -13.84
CA GLU A 252 23.87 -26.08 -14.65
C GLU A 252 23.95 -24.91 -15.65
N ARG A 253 25.12 -24.25 -15.73
CA ARG A 253 25.42 -23.22 -16.72
C ARG A 253 25.38 -23.88 -18.11
N GLY A 254 24.33 -23.57 -18.86
CA GLY A 254 24.08 -24.10 -20.21
C GLY A 254 24.79 -23.26 -21.28
N PRO A 255 24.36 -23.34 -22.54
CA PRO A 255 24.91 -22.51 -23.63
C PRO A 255 24.49 -21.03 -23.55
N SER A 256 23.73 -20.64 -22.53
CA SER A 256 23.30 -19.25 -22.35
C SER A 256 24.51 -18.38 -22.00
N GLU A 257 24.55 -17.17 -22.54
CA GLU A 257 25.60 -16.21 -22.22
C GLU A 257 25.67 -15.96 -20.72
N THR A 258 26.86 -16.08 -20.11
CA THR A 258 27.07 -15.81 -18.69
C THR A 258 27.66 -14.40 -18.50
N LEU A 259 26.99 -13.59 -17.69
CA LEU A 259 27.44 -12.28 -17.22
C LEU A 259 28.09 -12.46 -15.85
N ALA A 260 29.41 -12.50 -15.80
CA ALA A 260 30.18 -12.52 -14.55
C ALA A 260 30.44 -11.09 -14.06
N LEU A 261 29.96 -10.75 -12.87
CA LEU A 261 30.03 -9.40 -12.29
C LEU A 261 30.33 -9.48 -10.80
N THR A 262 30.76 -8.36 -10.21
CA THR A 262 30.65 -8.21 -8.76
C THR A 262 29.24 -7.76 -8.37
N ARG A 263 28.82 -8.07 -7.15
CA ARG A 263 27.56 -7.54 -6.61
C ARG A 263 27.51 -6.01 -6.67
N ALA A 264 28.62 -5.35 -6.35
CA ALA A 264 28.73 -3.89 -6.39
C ALA A 264 28.49 -3.33 -7.80
N GLN A 265 29.00 -3.99 -8.84
CA GLN A 265 28.75 -3.63 -10.24
C GLN A 265 27.26 -3.76 -10.61
N PHE A 266 26.65 -4.90 -10.31
CA PHE A 266 25.24 -5.14 -10.63
C PHE A 266 24.30 -4.17 -9.90
N VAL A 267 24.52 -3.96 -8.60
CA VAL A 267 23.75 -3.01 -7.80
C VAL A 267 23.90 -1.58 -8.30
N ALA A 268 25.10 -1.16 -8.71
CA ALA A 268 25.30 0.16 -9.30
C ALA A 268 24.45 0.36 -10.56
N VAL A 269 24.41 -0.64 -11.45
CA VAL A 269 23.58 -0.61 -12.66
C VAL A 269 22.09 -0.52 -12.31
N VAL A 270 21.59 -1.38 -11.42
CA VAL A 270 20.18 -1.41 -11.01
C VAL A 270 19.73 -0.11 -10.35
N THR A 271 20.63 0.53 -9.59
CA THR A 271 20.34 1.77 -8.86
C THR A 271 20.67 3.03 -9.65
N GLY A 272 21.18 2.91 -10.88
CA GLY A 272 21.62 4.04 -11.69
C GLY A 272 22.80 4.83 -11.08
N LYS A 273 23.54 4.21 -10.15
CA LYS A 273 24.72 4.81 -9.50
C LYS A 273 25.98 4.58 -10.36
N PRO A 274 27.04 5.40 -10.19
CA PRO A 274 28.32 5.15 -10.85
C PRO A 274 28.84 3.75 -10.57
N VAL A 275 29.18 3.01 -11.63
CA VAL A 275 29.72 1.66 -11.52
C VAL A 275 31.16 1.75 -10.97
N PRO A 276 31.52 1.01 -9.90
CA PRO A 276 32.81 1.18 -9.23
C PRO A 276 34.01 0.74 -10.08
N THR A 277 33.82 -0.22 -10.99
CA THR A 277 34.82 -0.72 -11.94
C THR A 277 34.15 -1.00 -13.28
N ALA A 278 34.90 -0.91 -14.38
CA ALA A 278 34.36 -1.13 -15.72
C ALA A 278 33.67 -2.50 -15.86
N LEU A 279 32.48 -2.51 -16.45
CA LEU A 279 31.76 -3.74 -16.76
C LEU A 279 32.42 -4.45 -17.95
N PRO A 280 32.45 -5.80 -17.98
CA PRO A 280 32.68 -6.54 -19.21
C PRO A 280 31.76 -6.05 -20.33
N ALA A 281 32.26 -5.95 -21.56
CA ALA A 281 31.52 -5.34 -22.68
C ALA A 281 30.16 -6.01 -22.94
N ASN A 282 30.11 -7.34 -22.78
CA ASN A 282 28.88 -8.09 -22.94
C ASN A 282 27.87 -7.84 -21.81
N ALA A 283 28.34 -7.75 -20.56
CA ALA A 283 27.50 -7.38 -19.43
C ALA A 283 26.96 -5.95 -19.54
N ALA A 284 27.79 -5.00 -19.98
CA ALA A 284 27.36 -3.62 -20.23
C ALA A 284 26.23 -3.57 -21.28
N LYS A 285 26.39 -4.31 -22.39
CA LYS A 285 25.37 -4.39 -23.45
C LYS A 285 24.08 -5.04 -22.97
N THR A 286 24.17 -6.20 -22.31
CA THR A 286 22.99 -6.97 -21.90
C THR A 286 22.24 -6.30 -20.74
N LEU A 287 22.95 -5.78 -19.73
CA LEU A 287 22.30 -5.04 -18.65
C LEU A 287 21.76 -3.68 -19.11
N GLY A 288 22.43 -2.99 -20.04
CA GLY A 288 21.89 -1.78 -20.65
C GLY A 288 20.56 -2.03 -21.37
N ARG A 289 20.48 -3.14 -22.12
CA ARG A 289 19.23 -3.60 -22.74
C ARG A 289 18.17 -3.92 -21.70
N LEU A 290 18.51 -4.71 -20.67
CA LEU A 290 17.60 -5.05 -19.57
C LEU A 290 17.02 -3.78 -18.91
N MET A 291 17.88 -2.83 -18.54
CA MET A 291 17.44 -1.61 -17.88
C MET A 291 16.57 -0.72 -18.77
N GLY A 292 16.74 -0.78 -20.10
CA GLY A 292 15.84 -0.11 -21.04
C GLY A 292 14.40 -0.66 -21.05
N LEU A 293 14.20 -1.88 -20.54
CA LEU A 293 12.88 -2.53 -20.41
C LEU A 293 12.17 -2.20 -19.09
N ILE A 294 12.82 -1.46 -18.20
CA ILE A 294 12.38 -1.29 -16.81
C ILE A 294 11.99 0.17 -16.56
N GLU A 295 10.90 0.39 -15.84
CA GLU A 295 10.45 1.72 -15.39
C GLU A 295 10.63 1.90 -13.88
N ILE A 296 10.92 3.13 -13.48
CA ILE A 296 10.98 3.50 -12.07
C ILE A 296 9.54 3.75 -11.59
N PRO A 297 9.14 3.26 -10.41
CA PRO A 297 7.82 3.53 -9.86
C PRO A 297 7.54 5.04 -9.78
N TYR A 298 6.35 5.43 -10.23
CA TYR A 298 5.88 6.80 -10.11
C TYR A 298 5.55 7.12 -8.65
N THR A 299 6.03 8.27 -8.16
CA THR A 299 5.72 8.80 -6.82
C THR A 299 4.91 10.09 -6.97
N GLY A 300 4.17 10.47 -5.93
CA GLY A 300 3.38 11.70 -5.94
C GLY A 300 2.08 11.63 -6.74
N PHE A 301 1.54 10.42 -6.97
CA PHE A 301 0.21 10.26 -7.57
C PHE A 301 -0.88 10.73 -6.62
N GLY A 302 -1.95 11.29 -7.19
CA GLY A 302 -3.14 11.72 -6.44
C GLY A 302 -3.82 10.55 -5.74
N LEU A 303 -4.16 10.75 -4.46
CA LEU A 303 -4.93 9.81 -3.64
C LEU A 303 -6.36 10.32 -3.40
N VAL A 304 -6.48 11.62 -3.13
CA VAL A 304 -7.74 12.31 -2.81
C VAL A 304 -8.33 13.07 -4.01
N THR A 305 -7.66 12.99 -5.16
CA THR A 305 -8.13 13.46 -6.47
C THR A 305 -7.84 12.37 -7.50
N PRO A 306 -8.51 12.39 -8.68
CA PRO A 306 -8.12 11.62 -9.85
C PRO A 306 -6.61 11.70 -10.13
N LYS A 307 -6.06 10.64 -10.75
CA LYS A 307 -4.65 10.66 -11.16
C LYS A 307 -4.46 11.75 -12.24
N PRO A 308 -3.36 12.53 -12.21
CA PRO A 308 -2.97 13.33 -13.36
C PRO A 308 -2.61 12.45 -14.57
#